data_AF-A0A925BIR1-F1
#
_entry.id   AF-A0A925BIR1-F1
#
_cell.length_a   1.000
_cell.length_b   1.000
_cell.length_c   1.000
_cell.angle_alpha   90.00
_cell.angle_beta   90.00
_cell.angle_gamma   90.00
#
_symmetry.space_group_name_H-M   'P 1'
#
loop_
_entity.id
_entity.type
_entity.pdbx_description
1 polymer ?
#
loop_
_entity_poly.entity_id
_entity_poly.type
_entity_poly.pdbx_seq_one_letter_code
_entity_poly.pdbx_strand_id
1 'polypeptide(L)'
;DDVVKLVDGGSYLPLRQIVDGLIAPQVACLDVALSRLPDPRYPVVQDSAGGRFMSAQSVYSDVAPQGGAIIYSVKFLDPRQPSDPKADERELETLLDTVQPGWRDVLVKRQYLPRMDALGTLPTARDGGFAGRPAPEVPGIDGLYMAGDWVGAEGFLVDASFASAKQVVAMVQRDLRRAPAQRQAVKFAV
;
A
#
# COMPACT_ATOMS: atom_id res chain seq x y z
N ASP A 1 7.97 -8.54 7.58
CA ASP A 1 8.12 -9.93 8.03
C ASP A 1 8.23 -10.10 9.56
N ASP A 2 7.81 -9.10 10.36
CA ASP A 2 7.89 -9.18 11.83
C ASP A 2 6.60 -9.73 12.48
N VAL A 3 5.48 -9.76 11.75
CA VAL A 3 4.18 -10.24 12.25
C VAL A 3 4.24 -11.71 12.67
N VAL A 4 4.91 -12.57 11.90
CA VAL A 4 5.05 -13.99 12.25
C VAL A 4 5.81 -14.18 13.56
N LYS A 5 6.77 -13.29 13.87
CA LYS A 5 7.60 -13.39 15.09
C LYS A 5 6.82 -13.12 16.38
N LEU A 6 5.61 -12.57 16.29
CA LEU A 6 4.74 -12.29 17.44
C LEU A 6 4.23 -13.56 18.12
N VAL A 7 4.21 -14.69 17.40
CA VAL A 7 3.69 -15.97 17.89
C VAL A 7 4.76 -17.03 17.74
N ASP A 8 5.11 -17.71 18.84
CA ASP A 8 6.07 -18.82 18.89
C ASP A 8 7.38 -18.53 18.14
N GLY A 9 7.85 -17.28 18.19
CA GLY A 9 9.07 -16.82 17.51
C GLY A 9 9.05 -16.97 15.99
N GLY A 10 7.89 -17.03 15.34
CA GLY A 10 7.78 -17.24 13.89
C GLY A 10 7.50 -18.69 13.47
N SER A 11 7.38 -19.61 14.42
CA SER A 11 7.17 -21.04 14.11
C SER A 11 5.70 -21.45 14.00
N TYR A 12 4.76 -20.56 14.32
CA TYR A 12 3.32 -20.86 14.25
C TYR A 12 2.83 -21.03 12.81
N LEU A 13 2.65 -22.28 12.40
CA LEU A 13 2.42 -22.65 11.00
C LEU A 13 1.18 -22.00 10.36
N PRO A 14 0.00 -21.93 11.01
CA PRO A 14 -1.17 -21.31 10.38
C PRO A 14 -0.96 -19.83 10.01
N LEU A 15 -0.31 -19.05 10.88
CA LEU A 15 0.00 -17.65 10.59
C LEU A 15 1.05 -17.54 9.47
N ARG A 16 2.03 -18.44 9.46
CA ARG A 16 3.06 -18.47 8.43
C ARG A 16 2.49 -18.80 7.05
N GLN A 17 1.59 -19.77 6.96
CA GLN A 17 0.89 -20.12 5.72
C GLN A 17 0.10 -18.95 5.13
N ILE A 18 -0.50 -18.11 5.99
CA ILE A 18 -1.19 -16.90 5.56
C ILE A 18 -0.19 -15.90 4.98
N VAL A 19 0.87 -15.57 5.72
CA VAL A 19 1.85 -14.54 5.33
C VAL A 19 2.66 -14.95 4.09
N ASP A 20 3.12 -16.21 4.04
CA ASP A 20 3.88 -16.76 2.91
C ASP A 20 3.03 -16.84 1.62
N GLY A 21 1.70 -16.87 1.77
CA GLY A 21 0.75 -16.88 0.65
C GLY A 21 0.44 -15.49 0.07
N LEU A 22 0.87 -14.40 0.72
CA LEU A 22 0.59 -13.04 0.26
C LEU A 22 1.47 -12.67 -0.93
N ILE A 23 0.88 -12.03 -1.93
CA ILE A 23 1.60 -11.48 -3.08
C ILE A 23 1.57 -9.97 -2.95
N ALA A 24 2.57 -9.40 -2.26
CA ALA A 24 2.70 -7.95 -2.10
C ALA A 24 3.23 -7.33 -3.41
N PRO A 25 2.38 -6.65 -4.21
CA PRO A 25 2.84 -5.99 -5.41
C PRO A 25 3.65 -4.75 -5.04
N GLN A 26 4.71 -4.50 -5.80
CA GLN A 26 5.58 -3.36 -5.58
C GLN A 26 5.36 -2.28 -6.65
N VAL A 27 5.69 -1.05 -6.28
CA VAL A 27 5.77 0.08 -7.20
C VAL A 27 7.14 0.74 -7.12
N ALA A 28 7.56 1.35 -8.22
CA ALA A 28 8.62 2.34 -8.22
C ALA A 28 7.99 3.73 -8.20
N CYS A 29 8.41 4.61 -7.30
CA CYS A 29 7.87 5.95 -7.13
C CYS A 29 8.95 7.00 -7.36
N LEU A 30 8.65 8.01 -8.18
CA LEU A 30 9.45 9.22 -8.33
C LEU A 30 8.59 10.42 -7.97
N ASP A 31 8.87 10.96 -6.79
CA ASP A 31 8.20 12.13 -6.26
C ASP A 31 9.07 13.36 -6.47
N VAL A 32 8.48 14.42 -7.02
CA VAL A 32 9.18 15.69 -7.27
C VAL A 32 8.42 16.86 -6.67
N ALA A 33 9.13 17.65 -5.89
CA ALA A 33 8.68 18.96 -5.43
C ALA A 33 9.29 20.02 -6.35
N LEU A 34 8.44 20.89 -6.89
CA LEU A 34 8.80 21.91 -7.88
C LEU A 34 8.46 23.30 -7.32
N SER A 35 9.24 24.30 -7.72
CA SER A 35 9.01 25.71 -7.36
C SER A 35 7.79 26.30 -8.08
N ARG A 36 7.38 25.68 -9.19
CA ARG A 36 6.12 25.91 -9.92
C ARG A 36 5.76 24.67 -10.74
N LEU A 37 4.49 24.49 -11.08
CA LEU A 37 4.05 23.46 -12.03
C LEU A 37 4.35 23.93 -13.47
N PRO A 38 5.14 23.19 -14.27
CA PRO A 38 5.44 23.59 -15.64
C PRO A 38 4.20 23.67 -16.55
N ASP A 39 3.35 22.65 -16.51
CA ASP A 39 2.16 22.55 -17.35
C ASP A 39 0.93 22.09 -16.55
N PRO A 40 -0.01 23.00 -16.23
CA PRO A 40 -1.20 22.66 -15.45
C PRO A 40 -2.28 21.93 -16.25
N ARG A 41 -2.13 21.71 -17.56
CA ARG A 41 -3.17 21.10 -18.41
C ARG A 41 -3.36 19.60 -18.15
N TYR A 42 -2.31 18.93 -17.69
CA TYR A 42 -2.30 17.48 -17.47
C TYR A 42 -1.92 17.15 -16.01
N PRO A 43 -2.78 17.54 -15.04
CA PRO A 43 -2.49 17.35 -13.63
C PRO A 43 -2.59 15.88 -13.20
N VAL A 44 -3.23 15.02 -14.00
CA VAL A 44 -3.31 13.57 -13.79
C VAL A 44 -3.11 12.87 -15.13
N VAL A 45 -2.24 11.88 -15.18
CA VAL A 45 -1.98 11.06 -16.36
C VAL A 45 -1.91 9.59 -15.96
N GLN A 46 -2.57 8.75 -16.76
CA GLN A 46 -2.45 7.30 -16.68
C GLN A 46 -1.94 6.77 -18.02
N ASP A 47 -0.77 6.15 -17.99
CA ASP A 47 -0.18 5.43 -19.12
C ASP A 47 -0.36 3.93 -18.92
N SER A 48 -1.41 3.40 -19.55
CA SER A 48 -1.74 1.98 -19.46
C SER A 48 -0.73 1.07 -20.15
N ALA A 49 0.01 1.56 -21.15
CA ALA A 49 0.97 0.74 -21.89
C ALA A 49 2.27 0.53 -21.08
N GLY A 50 2.75 1.59 -20.44
CA GLY A 50 3.92 1.53 -19.54
C GLY A 50 3.58 1.11 -18.10
N GLY A 51 2.29 1.00 -17.75
CA GLY A 51 1.87 0.73 -16.37
C GLY A 51 2.28 1.86 -15.42
N ARG A 52 2.17 3.12 -15.89
CA ARG A 52 2.59 4.31 -15.14
C ARG A 52 1.42 5.23 -14.83
N PHE A 53 1.52 5.92 -13.72
CA PHE A 53 0.57 6.92 -13.27
C PHE A 53 1.33 8.15 -12.78
N MET A 54 0.79 9.34 -13.03
CA MET A 54 1.31 10.58 -12.45
C MET A 54 0.15 11.46 -11.99
N SER A 55 0.34 12.12 -10.85
CA SER A 55 -0.55 13.17 -10.37
C SER A 55 0.21 14.33 -9.75
N ALA A 56 -0.08 15.55 -10.22
CA ALA A 56 0.28 16.81 -9.60
C ALA A 56 -0.67 17.11 -8.44
N GLN A 57 -0.48 16.44 -7.30
CA GLN A 57 -1.42 16.47 -6.16
C GLN A 57 -1.65 17.86 -5.57
N SER A 58 -0.67 18.76 -5.70
CA SER A 58 -0.80 20.16 -5.27
C SER A 58 -1.88 20.95 -6.02
N VAL A 59 -2.41 20.42 -7.13
CA VAL A 59 -3.57 21.01 -7.82
C VAL A 59 -4.88 20.76 -7.05
N TYR A 60 -4.93 19.70 -6.24
CA TYR A 60 -6.14 19.25 -5.55
C TYR A 60 -6.07 19.40 -4.03
N SER A 61 -4.89 19.70 -3.48
CA SER A 61 -4.64 19.73 -2.04
C SER A 61 -3.53 20.71 -1.68
N ASP A 62 -3.62 21.31 -0.50
CA ASP A 62 -2.63 22.26 0.03
C ASP A 62 -1.41 21.50 0.62
N VAL A 63 -0.73 20.75 -0.24
CA VAL A 63 0.47 19.95 0.12
C VAL A 63 1.78 20.64 -0.28
N ALA A 64 1.71 21.77 -0.98
CA ALA A 64 2.85 22.57 -1.41
C ALA A 64 2.70 24.02 -0.95
N PRO A 65 3.81 24.77 -0.72
CA PRO A 65 3.75 26.22 -0.54
C PRO A 65 3.07 26.91 -1.73
N GLN A 66 2.52 28.10 -1.51
CA GLN A 66 1.85 28.87 -2.55
C GLN A 66 2.72 29.02 -3.80
N GLY A 67 2.18 28.63 -4.96
CA GLY A 67 2.88 28.66 -6.25
C GLY A 67 3.79 27.46 -6.52
N GLY A 68 4.17 26.69 -5.49
CA GLY A 68 4.90 25.45 -5.63
C GLY A 68 4.01 24.29 -6.10
N ALA A 69 4.64 23.18 -6.48
CA ALA A 69 3.94 21.97 -6.90
C ALA A 69 4.57 20.70 -6.34
N ILE A 70 3.74 19.68 -6.11
CA ILE A 70 4.18 18.32 -5.79
C ILE A 70 3.57 17.37 -6.81
N ILE A 71 4.41 16.53 -7.39
CA ILE A 71 4.02 15.50 -8.33
C ILE A 71 4.47 14.14 -7.80
N TYR A 72 3.55 13.19 -7.79
CA TYR A 72 3.83 11.78 -7.53
C TYR A 72 3.73 11.01 -8.84
N SER A 73 4.81 10.33 -9.22
CA SER A 73 4.83 9.42 -10.37
C SER A 73 5.07 8.00 -9.89
N VAL A 74 4.29 7.05 -10.40
CA VAL A 74 4.29 5.65 -9.97
C VAL A 74 4.38 4.74 -11.19
N LYS A 75 5.23 3.72 -11.13
CA LYS A 75 5.26 2.59 -12.06
C LYS A 75 4.86 1.33 -11.30
N PHE A 76 3.81 0.65 -11.77
CA PHE A 76 3.41 -0.63 -11.22
C PHE A 76 4.35 -1.73 -11.71
N LEU A 77 4.99 -2.44 -10.78
CA LEU A 77 5.98 -3.46 -11.10
C LEU A 77 5.29 -4.82 -11.20
N ASP A 78 5.59 -5.60 -12.24
CA ASP A 78 5.06 -6.96 -12.37
C ASP A 78 5.80 -7.87 -11.37
N PRO A 79 5.12 -8.42 -10.34
CA PRO A 79 5.78 -9.28 -9.35
C PRO A 79 6.35 -10.57 -9.95
N ARG A 80 6.00 -10.92 -11.18
CA ARG A 80 6.52 -12.09 -11.90
C ARG A 80 7.80 -11.79 -12.67
N GLN A 81 8.13 -10.52 -12.88
CA GLN A 81 9.23 -10.08 -13.73
C GLN A 81 10.08 -9.03 -13.01
N PRO A 82 11.29 -9.40 -12.56
CA PRO A 82 12.23 -8.42 -12.01
C PRO A 82 12.55 -7.34 -13.05
N SER A 83 12.52 -6.08 -12.62
CA SER A 83 12.96 -4.94 -13.43
C SER A 83 14.29 -4.38 -12.91
N ASP A 84 14.98 -3.56 -13.72
CA ASP A 84 16.13 -2.77 -13.24
C ASP A 84 15.62 -1.47 -12.59
N PRO A 85 15.87 -1.24 -11.27
CA PRO A 85 15.47 0.00 -10.61
C PRO A 85 15.95 1.27 -11.30
N LYS A 86 17.12 1.27 -11.94
CA LYS A 86 17.59 2.45 -12.67
C LYS A 86 16.85 2.64 -13.99
N ALA A 87 16.41 1.57 -14.63
CA ALA A 87 15.57 1.64 -15.82
C ALA A 87 14.17 2.16 -15.47
N ASP A 88 13.59 1.66 -14.38
CA ASP A 88 12.30 2.12 -13.88
C ASP A 88 12.31 3.62 -13.56
N GLU A 89 13.38 4.11 -12.93
CA GLU A 89 13.56 5.54 -12.68
C GLU A 89 13.61 6.36 -13.97
N ARG A 90 14.38 5.92 -14.97
CA ARG A 90 14.46 6.59 -16.27
C ARG A 90 13.12 6.61 -16.99
N GLU A 91 12.31 5.56 -16.85
CA GLU A 91 10.97 5.52 -17.42
C GLU A 91 10.01 6.51 -16.74
N LEU A 92 10.12 6.69 -15.42
CA LEU A 92 9.35 7.69 -14.69
C LEU A 92 9.79 9.11 -15.05
N GLU A 93 11.09 9.35 -15.20
CA GLU A 93 11.62 10.62 -15.70
C GLU A 93 11.12 10.92 -17.12
N THR A 94 11.09 9.92 -18.00
CA THR A 94 10.56 10.06 -19.37
C THR A 94 9.07 10.44 -19.38
N LEU A 95 8.29 9.90 -18.44
CA LEU A 95 6.89 10.31 -18.25
C LEU A 95 6.82 11.78 -17.85
N LEU A 96 7.62 12.22 -16.88
CA LEU A 96 7.68 13.62 -16.46
C LEU A 96 8.15 14.53 -17.59
N ASP A 97 9.12 14.12 -18.40
CA ASP A 97 9.60 14.88 -19.56
C ASP A 97 8.51 15.12 -20.60
N THR A 98 7.63 14.13 -20.76
CA THR A 98 6.49 14.21 -21.68
C THR A 98 5.38 15.09 -21.12
N VAL A 99 4.99 14.90 -19.85
CA VAL A 99 3.79 15.54 -19.28
C VAL A 99 4.10 16.91 -18.68
N GLN A 100 5.31 17.12 -18.17
CA GLN A 100 5.75 18.32 -17.47
C GLN A 100 7.09 18.80 -18.04
N PRO A 101 7.13 19.22 -19.32
CA PRO A 101 8.37 19.61 -19.97
C PRO A 101 9.08 20.73 -19.21
N GLY A 102 10.39 20.57 -19.00
CA GLY A 102 11.21 21.53 -18.23
C GLY A 102 11.08 21.41 -16.71
N TRP A 103 10.46 20.35 -16.17
CA TRP A 103 10.33 20.15 -14.71
C TRP A 103 11.67 20.19 -13.97
N ARG A 104 12.77 19.75 -14.60
CA ARG A 104 14.11 19.79 -13.99
C ARG A 104 14.60 21.20 -13.70
N ASP A 105 14.20 22.19 -14.50
CA ASP A 105 14.61 23.60 -14.33
C ASP A 105 13.96 24.25 -13.11
N VAL A 106 12.87 23.65 -12.60
CA VAL A 106 12.09 24.15 -11.46
C VAL A 106 12.11 23.17 -10.28
N LEU A 107 12.95 22.13 -10.34
CA LEU A 107 13.06 21.11 -9.31
C LEU A 107 13.62 21.69 -8.01
N VAL A 108 12.89 21.47 -6.91
CA VAL A 108 13.32 21.82 -5.55
C VAL A 108 13.84 20.60 -4.83
N LYS A 109 13.11 19.48 -4.91
CA LYS A 109 13.51 18.20 -4.29
C LYS A 109 12.98 17.03 -5.11
N ARG A 110 13.74 15.94 -5.13
CA ARG A 110 13.31 14.64 -5.68
C ARG A 110 13.49 13.53 -4.65
N GLN A 111 12.59 12.55 -4.68
CA GLN A 111 12.69 11.33 -3.91
C GLN A 111 12.32 10.15 -4.82
N TYR A 112 13.26 9.22 -4.96
CA TYR A 112 13.04 7.98 -5.69
C TYR A 112 12.97 6.81 -4.71
N LEU A 113 11.90 6.04 -4.78
CA LEU A 113 11.68 4.81 -4.02
C LEU A 113 11.56 3.65 -5.03
N PRO A 114 12.61 2.84 -5.23
CA PRO A 114 12.65 1.87 -6.33
C PRO A 114 11.70 0.68 -6.14
N ARG A 115 11.40 0.35 -4.88
CA ARG A 115 10.60 -0.81 -4.47
C ARG A 115 9.83 -0.41 -3.22
N MET A 116 8.58 0.01 -3.40
CA MET A 116 7.66 0.27 -2.30
C MET A 116 6.51 -0.72 -2.40
N ASP A 117 6.17 -1.38 -1.29
CA ASP A 117 5.01 -2.26 -1.25
C ASP A 117 3.74 -1.41 -1.39
N ALA A 118 2.97 -1.65 -2.45
CA ALA A 118 1.79 -0.85 -2.77
C ALA A 118 0.53 -1.35 -2.05
N LEU A 119 0.49 -2.65 -1.78
CA LEU A 119 -0.65 -3.37 -1.19
C LEU A 119 -0.10 -4.51 -0.33
N GLY A 120 -0.83 -4.89 0.73
CA GLY A 120 -0.49 -6.07 1.52
C GLY A 120 -0.61 -7.39 0.75
N THR A 121 -1.55 -7.48 -0.20
CA THR A 121 -1.65 -8.61 -1.15
C THR A 121 -2.49 -8.26 -2.38
N LEU A 122 -2.18 -8.89 -3.52
CA LEU A 122 -3.05 -8.84 -4.70
C LEU A 122 -4.27 -9.76 -4.53
N PRO A 123 -5.51 -9.27 -4.73
CA PRO A 123 -6.70 -10.11 -4.79
C PRO A 123 -6.75 -10.84 -6.14
N THR A 124 -6.05 -11.96 -6.27
CA THR A 124 -5.97 -12.70 -7.55
C THR A 124 -7.22 -13.53 -7.80
N ALA A 125 -7.57 -13.75 -9.08
CA ALA A 125 -8.70 -14.61 -9.44
C ALA A 125 -8.51 -16.07 -8.98
N ARG A 126 -7.25 -16.56 -8.97
CA ARG A 126 -6.89 -17.89 -8.48
C ARG A 126 -7.27 -18.06 -7.00
N ASP A 127 -7.07 -17.00 -6.23
CA ASP A 127 -7.27 -17.00 -4.79
C ASP A 127 -8.65 -16.45 -4.40
N GLY A 128 -9.63 -16.43 -5.31
CA GLY A 128 -11.01 -16.01 -5.02
C GLY A 128 -11.24 -14.49 -5.02
N GLY A 129 -10.31 -13.69 -5.54
CA GLY A 129 -10.40 -12.24 -5.58
C GLY A 129 -10.45 -11.64 -4.18
N PHE A 130 -11.25 -10.59 -3.98
CA PHE A 130 -11.42 -9.98 -2.66
C PHE A 130 -11.95 -10.95 -1.60
N ALA A 131 -12.82 -11.89 -1.99
CA ALA A 131 -13.48 -12.81 -1.08
C ALA A 131 -12.54 -13.89 -0.50
N GLY A 132 -11.40 -14.16 -1.14
CA GLY A 132 -10.42 -15.12 -0.64
C GLY A 132 -9.23 -14.49 0.08
N ARG A 133 -9.29 -13.18 0.38
CA ARG A 133 -8.36 -12.57 1.35
C ARG A 133 -8.50 -13.23 2.72
N PRO A 134 -7.41 -13.30 3.52
CA PRO A 134 -7.45 -13.88 4.86
C PRO A 134 -8.53 -13.28 5.76
N ALA A 135 -9.15 -14.13 6.57
CA ALA A 135 -10.08 -13.70 7.60
C ALA A 135 -9.35 -12.94 8.74
N PRO A 136 -10.04 -12.09 9.52
CA PRO A 136 -9.40 -11.37 10.62
C PRO A 136 -8.93 -12.26 11.77
N GLU A 137 -9.52 -13.43 11.99
CA GLU A 137 -9.13 -14.33 13.08
C GLU A 137 -7.88 -15.13 12.70
N VAL A 138 -6.89 -15.21 13.60
CA VAL A 138 -5.74 -16.11 13.40
C VAL A 138 -6.16 -17.53 13.77
N PRO A 139 -6.14 -18.50 12.82
CA PRO A 139 -6.60 -19.86 13.11
C PRO A 139 -5.83 -20.47 14.27
N GLY A 140 -6.55 -20.97 15.28
CA GLY A 140 -5.98 -21.69 16.43
C GLY A 140 -5.40 -20.82 17.54
N ILE A 141 -5.60 -19.50 17.51
CA ILE A 141 -5.20 -18.58 18.60
C ILE A 141 -6.36 -17.67 18.96
N ASP A 142 -7.03 -17.97 20.07
CA ASP A 142 -8.11 -17.13 20.59
C ASP A 142 -7.56 -15.76 21.03
N GLY A 143 -8.28 -14.69 20.68
CA GLY A 143 -7.93 -13.33 21.06
C GLY A 143 -6.82 -12.68 20.22
N LEU A 144 -6.35 -13.34 19.15
CA LEU A 144 -5.42 -12.75 18.17
C LEU A 144 -6.14 -12.50 16.83
N TYR A 145 -6.06 -11.26 16.36
CA TYR A 145 -6.72 -10.82 15.13
C TYR A 145 -5.77 -10.03 14.23
N MET A 146 -6.06 -10.02 12.93
CA MET A 146 -5.37 -9.27 11.88
C MET A 146 -6.29 -8.19 11.33
N ALA A 147 -5.72 -7.04 11.00
CA ALA A 147 -6.40 -5.97 10.27
C ALA A 147 -5.40 -5.33 9.29
N GLY A 148 -5.91 -4.80 8.19
CA GLY A 148 -5.10 -4.21 7.13
C GLY A 148 -5.82 -4.21 5.79
N ASP A 149 -5.18 -3.65 4.77
CA ASP A 149 -5.72 -3.58 3.41
C ASP A 149 -5.87 -4.96 2.74
N TRP A 150 -5.22 -5.98 3.28
CA TRP A 150 -5.21 -7.36 2.79
C TRP A 150 -6.12 -8.30 3.58
N VAL A 151 -6.87 -7.82 4.59
CA VAL A 151 -7.72 -8.64 5.45
C VAL A 151 -9.21 -8.46 5.14
N GLY A 152 -9.94 -9.56 5.06
CA GLY A 152 -11.40 -9.59 4.87
C GLY A 152 -11.85 -9.33 3.43
N ALA A 153 -13.14 -9.49 3.16
CA ALA A 153 -13.68 -9.41 1.79
C ALA A 153 -14.11 -8.00 1.34
N GLU A 154 -14.18 -7.04 2.27
CA GLU A 154 -14.76 -5.72 2.03
C GLU A 154 -13.71 -4.67 1.67
N GLY A 155 -14.04 -3.79 0.73
CA GLY A 155 -13.23 -2.62 0.37
C GLY A 155 -11.89 -2.95 -0.30
N PHE A 156 -11.14 -1.89 -0.63
CA PHE A 156 -9.80 -1.97 -1.20
C PHE A 156 -8.91 -0.87 -0.61
N LEU A 157 -7.61 -1.14 -0.45
CA LEU A 157 -6.66 -0.21 0.17
C LEU A 157 -7.16 0.31 1.53
N VAL A 158 -7.33 1.63 1.66
CA VAL A 158 -7.76 2.28 2.89
C VAL A 158 -9.15 1.83 3.36
N ASP A 159 -10.06 1.54 2.44
CA ASP A 159 -11.41 1.07 2.79
C ASP A 159 -11.36 -0.33 3.42
N ALA A 160 -10.51 -1.20 2.89
CA ALA A 160 -10.30 -2.54 3.47
C ALA A 160 -9.64 -2.46 4.85
N SER A 161 -8.70 -1.52 5.04
CA SER A 161 -8.06 -1.29 6.33
C SER A 161 -9.10 -0.86 7.38
N PHE A 162 -10.00 0.05 7.05
CA PHE A 162 -11.07 0.47 7.97
C PHE A 162 -12.13 -0.62 8.18
N ALA A 163 -12.53 -1.32 7.13
CA ALA A 163 -13.52 -2.39 7.22
C ALA A 163 -13.03 -3.55 8.12
N SER A 164 -11.79 -4.01 7.90
CA SER A 164 -11.18 -5.06 8.73
C SER A 164 -11.00 -4.61 10.18
N ALA A 165 -10.53 -3.38 10.42
CA ALA A 165 -10.40 -2.85 11.78
C ALA A 165 -11.77 -2.80 12.50
N LYS A 166 -12.82 -2.35 11.83
CA LYS A 166 -14.19 -2.33 12.38
C LYS A 166 -14.67 -3.74 12.72
N GLN A 167 -14.39 -4.71 11.84
CA GLN A 167 -14.74 -6.12 12.06
C GLN A 167 -14.02 -6.69 13.29
N VAL A 168 -12.71 -6.45 13.41
CA VAL A 168 -11.90 -6.87 14.56
C VAL A 168 -12.42 -6.27 15.87
N VAL A 169 -12.76 -4.97 15.89
CA VAL A 169 -13.33 -4.33 17.08
C VAL A 169 -14.63 -5.01 17.51
N ALA A 170 -15.51 -5.37 16.56
CA ALA A 170 -16.75 -6.07 16.88
C ALA A 170 -16.51 -7.48 17.45
N MET A 171 -15.50 -8.21 16.93
CA MET A 171 -15.07 -9.51 17.43
C MET A 171 -14.52 -9.41 18.86
N VAL A 172 -13.55 -8.52 19.09
CA VAL A 172 -12.97 -8.29 20.42
C VAL A 172 -14.05 -7.95 21.45
N GLN A 173 -15.00 -7.06 21.13
CA GLN A 173 -16.10 -6.74 22.03
C GLN A 173 -17.00 -7.94 22.32
N ARG A 174 -17.24 -8.82 21.34
CA ARG A 174 -18.02 -10.05 21.54
C ARG A 174 -17.28 -10.99 22.48
N ASP A 175 -15.98 -11.15 22.32
CA ASP A 175 -15.19 -12.10 23.11
C ASP A 175 -14.97 -11.59 24.55
N LEU A 176 -14.78 -10.28 24.73
CA LEU A 176 -14.80 -9.66 26.07
C LEU A 176 -16.14 -9.85 26.79
N ARG A 177 -17.27 -9.84 26.07
CA ARG A 177 -18.59 -10.13 26.67
C ARG A 177 -18.79 -11.61 27.00
N ARG A 178 -18.11 -12.51 26.28
CA ARG A 178 -18.15 -13.96 26.50
C ARG A 178 -17.22 -14.45 27.60
N ALA A 179 -16.23 -13.65 27.99
CA ALA A 179 -15.25 -13.99 29.02
C ALA A 179 -15.53 -13.30 30.38
N PRO A 180 -16.53 -13.73 31.18
CA PRO A 180 -16.63 -13.30 32.56
C PRO A 180 -15.71 -14.16 33.44
N ALA A 181 -14.38 -14.14 33.22
CA ALA A 181 -13.32 -14.50 34.19
C ALA A 181 -11.97 -14.76 33.51
N GLN A 182 -11.21 -13.69 33.21
CA GLN A 182 -9.73 -13.59 33.32
C GLN A 182 -9.26 -12.48 32.39
N ARG A 183 -8.99 -11.31 32.98
CA ARG A 183 -8.34 -10.21 32.29
C ARG A 183 -6.85 -10.53 32.14
N GLN A 184 -6.38 -10.79 30.92
CA GLN A 184 -4.97 -10.62 30.57
C GLN A 184 -4.84 -9.69 29.36
N ALA A 185 -3.76 -8.91 29.38
CA ALA A 185 -3.58 -7.72 28.57
C ALA A 185 -3.55 -8.01 27.06
N VAL A 186 -4.39 -7.30 26.31
CA VAL A 186 -4.36 -7.28 24.84
C VAL A 186 -3.11 -6.55 24.38
N LYS A 187 -2.27 -7.21 23.56
CA LYS A 187 -1.16 -6.56 22.84
C LYS A 187 -1.60 -6.33 21.39
N PHE A 188 -1.36 -5.11 20.89
CA PHE A 188 -1.55 -4.77 19.48
C PHE A 188 -0.18 -4.79 18.78
N ALA A 189 -0.15 -5.29 17.55
CA ALA A 189 0.95 -5.08 16.61
C ALA A 189 0.40 -4.33 15.39
N VAL A 190 1.13 -3.29 14.98
CA VAL A 190 0.88 -2.48 13.78
C VAL A 190 1.85 -2.94 12.70
#